data_AF-A0AAP9GBW7-F1
#
_entry.id   AF-A0AAP9GBW7-F1
#
_cell.length_a   1.000
_cell.length_b   1.000
_cell.length_c   1.000
_cell.angle_alpha   90.00
_cell.angle_beta   90.00
_cell.angle_gamma   90.00
#
_symmetry.space_group_name_H-M   'P 1'
#
loop_
_entity.id
_entity.type
_entity.pdbx_description
1 polymer ?
#
loop_
_entity_poly.entity_id
_entity_poly.type
_entity_poly.pdbx_seq_one_letter_code
_entity_poly.pdbx_strand_id
1 'polypeptide(L)'
;MTTFTDKAKPVFFDIKNDQKPLIKNLLTVIEQHNPQHAAQIETEASTWHVMFLMEQLDYFGFIELVGQHWFITFDGKDLLNRLGV
;
A
#
# COMPACT_ATOMS: atom_id res chain seq x y z
N MET A 1 -18.54 14.43 26.51
CA MET A 1 -19.32 13.42 25.77
C MET A 1 -18.75 13.32 24.38
N THR A 2 -18.39 12.11 24.01
CA THR A 2 -17.65 11.69 22.82
C THR A 2 -18.53 11.74 21.58
N THR A 3 -18.06 12.40 20.51
CA THR A 3 -18.50 12.05 19.15
C THR A 3 -17.37 11.25 18.53
N PHE A 4 -17.50 9.93 18.63
CA PHE A 4 -16.71 9.00 17.84
C PHE A 4 -17.03 9.29 16.38
N THR A 5 -16.03 9.73 15.63
CA THR A 5 -16.07 9.81 14.17
C THR A 5 -16.55 8.45 13.66
N ASP A 6 -17.67 8.49 12.95
CA ASP A 6 -18.26 7.37 12.23
C ASP A 6 -17.15 6.70 11.42
N LYS A 7 -16.68 5.54 11.90
CA LYS A 7 -15.74 4.70 11.17
C LYS A 7 -16.51 4.23 9.96
N ALA A 8 -16.31 4.94 8.85
CA ALA A 8 -16.89 4.59 7.56
C ALA A 8 -16.80 3.07 7.37
N LYS A 9 -17.96 2.49 7.07
CA LYS A 9 -18.15 1.10 6.66
C LYS A 9 -17.00 0.62 5.77
N PRO A 10 -16.61 -0.67 5.84
CA PRO A 10 -15.50 -1.18 5.04
C PRO A 10 -15.85 -1.00 3.56
N VAL A 11 -15.16 -0.07 2.90
CA VAL A 11 -14.88 -0.24 1.47
C VAL A 11 -14.02 -1.49 1.45
N PHE A 12 -14.59 -2.62 1.01
CA PHE A 12 -13.78 -3.81 0.82
C PHE A 12 -12.61 -3.43 -0.08
N PHE A 13 -11.39 -3.56 0.43
CA PHE A 13 -10.18 -3.50 -0.38
C PHE A 13 -10.20 -4.70 -1.32
N ASP A 14 -10.99 -4.61 -2.37
CA ASP A 14 -11.08 -5.65 -3.37
C ASP A 14 -9.92 -5.42 -4.36
N ILE A 15 -8.77 -6.01 -4.03
CA ILE A 15 -7.60 -5.95 -4.89
C ILE A 15 -7.94 -6.66 -6.19
N LYS A 16 -8.17 -5.87 -7.24
CA LYS A 16 -8.40 -6.43 -8.57
C LYS A 16 -7.13 -7.15 -9.05
N ASN A 17 -7.30 -8.21 -9.83
CA ASN A 17 -6.16 -9.04 -10.27
C ASN A 17 -5.09 -8.25 -11.04
N ASP A 18 -5.50 -7.23 -11.79
CA ASP A 18 -4.63 -6.31 -12.53
C ASP A 18 -3.84 -5.35 -11.62
N GLN A 19 -4.31 -5.10 -10.39
CA GLN A 19 -3.62 -4.25 -9.41
C GLN A 19 -2.57 -5.03 -8.59
N LYS A 20 -2.64 -6.36 -8.55
CA LYS A 20 -1.74 -7.21 -7.78
C LYS A 20 -0.25 -7.00 -8.09
N PRO A 21 0.19 -6.91 -9.37
CA PRO A 21 1.59 -6.68 -9.68
C PRO A 21 2.08 -5.32 -9.16
N LEU A 22 1.25 -4.28 -9.30
CA LEU A 22 1.58 -2.93 -8.85
C LEU A 22 1.66 -2.84 -7.31
N ILE A 23 0.70 -3.44 -6.60
CA ILE A 23 0.73 -3.50 -5.13
C ILE A 23 1.95 -4.29 -4.64
N LYS A 24 2.27 -5.41 -5.30
CA LYS A 24 3.47 -6.20 -4.97
C LYS A 24 4.75 -5.39 -5.12
N ASN A 25 4.88 -4.66 -6.24
CA ASN A 25 6.04 -3.80 -6.47
C ASN A 25 6.13 -2.69 -5.41
N LEU A 26 5.01 -2.03 -5.08
CA LEU A 26 4.95 -1.00 -4.04
C LEU A 26 5.40 -1.51 -2.67
N LEU A 27 4.83 -2.63 -2.22
CA LEU A 27 5.20 -3.23 -0.94
C LEU A 27 6.67 -3.67 -0.92
N THR A 28 7.18 -4.17 -2.05
CA THR A 28 8.61 -4.53 -2.19
C THR A 28 9.52 -3.31 -2.06
N VAL A 29 9.16 -2.19 -2.71
CA VAL A 29 9.92 -0.92 -2.61
C VAL A 29 9.96 -0.43 -1.17
N ILE A 30 8.81 -0.45 -0.50
CA ILE A 30 8.68 0.02 0.88
C ILE A 30 9.47 -0.89 1.82
N GLU A 31 9.38 -2.21 1.67
CA GLU A 31 10.14 -3.17 2.47
C GLU A 31 11.66 -3.04 2.30
N GLN A 32 12.12 -2.84 1.06
CA GLN A 32 13.55 -2.76 0.75
C GLN A 32 14.14 -1.37 0.99
N HIS A 33 13.31 -0.36 1.28
CA HIS A 33 13.70 1.06 1.30
C HIS A 33 14.56 1.46 0.09
N ASN A 34 14.32 0.86 -1.08
CA ASN A 34 15.22 0.95 -2.22
C ASN A 34 14.71 2.00 -3.24
N PRO A 35 15.39 3.17 -3.35
CA PRO A 35 14.95 4.25 -4.24
C PRO A 35 15.02 3.89 -5.73
N GLN A 36 15.83 2.90 -6.13
CA GLN A 36 15.92 2.48 -7.53
C GLN A 36 14.65 1.75 -8.00
N HIS A 37 14.01 0.99 -7.12
CA HIS A 37 12.75 0.31 -7.44
C HIS A 37 11.56 1.27 -7.40
N ALA A 38 11.61 2.35 -6.60
CA ALA A 38 10.58 3.39 -6.59
C ALA A 38 10.43 4.07 -7.97
N ALA A 39 11.55 4.37 -8.63
CA ALA A 39 11.55 4.94 -9.97
C ALA A 39 10.95 4.02 -11.05
N GLN A 40 11.02 2.70 -10.87
CA GLN A 40 10.42 1.72 -11.80
C GLN A 40 8.90 1.68 -11.68
N ILE A 41 8.35 1.91 -10.47
CA ILE A 41 6.89 1.95 -10.26
C ILE A 41 6.25 3.14 -10.99
N GLU A 42 6.91 4.29 -10.97
CA GLU A 42 6.43 5.50 -11.64
C GLU A 42 6.43 5.38 -13.18
N THR A 43 7.20 4.45 -13.74
CA THR A 43 7.23 4.20 -15.19
C THR A 43 6.12 3.26 -15.69
N GLU A 44 5.53 2.44 -14.81
CA GLU A 44 4.51 1.44 -15.17
C GLU A 44 3.08 1.90 -14.87
N ALA A 45 2.89 2.82 -13.92
CA ALA A 45 1.60 3.33 -13.51
C ALA A 45 1.61 4.87 -13.42
N SER A 46 0.46 5.50 -13.68
CA SER A 46 0.37 6.96 -13.49
C SER A 46 0.55 7.32 -12.01
N THR A 47 1.20 8.45 -11.74
CA THR A 47 1.45 8.97 -10.37
C THR A 47 0.19 8.97 -9.50
N TRP A 48 -0.96 9.32 -10.09
CA TRP A 48 -2.26 9.28 -9.41
C TRP A 48 -2.68 7.88 -8.94
N HIS A 49 -2.47 6.84 -9.75
CA HIS A 49 -2.79 5.47 -9.34
C HIS A 49 -1.89 4.98 -8.22
N VAL A 50 -0.61 5.35 -8.26
CA VAL A 50 0.34 5.01 -7.20
C VAL A 50 -0.05 5.68 -5.88
N MET A 51 -0.37 6.98 -5.91
CA MET A 51 -0.85 7.69 -4.72
C MET A 51 -2.14 7.09 -4.16
N PHE A 52 -3.11 6.78 -5.01
CA PHE A 52 -4.35 6.14 -4.59
C PHE A 52 -4.10 4.78 -3.91
N LEU A 53 -3.24 3.94 -4.48
CA LEU A 53 -2.91 2.65 -3.87
C LEU A 53 -2.15 2.81 -2.54
N MET A 54 -1.23 3.78 -2.44
CA MET A 54 -0.55 4.10 -1.18
C MET A 54 -1.53 4.51 -0.09
N GLU A 55 -2.49 5.38 -0.40
CA GLU A 55 -3.55 5.78 0.53
C GLU A 55 -4.41 4.60 0.98
N GLN A 56 -4.75 3.69 0.06
CA GLN A 56 -5.50 2.48 0.43
C GLN A 56 -4.66 1.57 1.33
N LEU A 57 -3.39 1.32 0.98
CA LEU A 57 -2.51 0.45 1.77
C LEU A 57 -2.30 1.00 3.19
N ASP A 58 -2.17 2.32 3.35
CA ASP A 58 -2.11 3.00 4.65
C ASP A 58 -3.44 2.89 5.41
N TYR A 59 -4.57 3.18 4.74
CA TYR A 59 -5.90 3.09 5.33
C TYR A 59 -6.22 1.68 5.86
N PHE A 60 -5.79 0.64 5.16
CA PHE A 60 -5.96 -0.76 5.60
C PHE A 60 -4.85 -1.25 6.54
N GLY A 61 -3.85 -0.43 6.84
CA GLY A 61 -2.78 -0.75 7.77
C GLY A 61 -1.75 -1.75 7.24
N PHE A 62 -1.63 -1.91 5.91
CA PHE A 62 -0.57 -2.70 5.28
C PHE A 62 0.77 -1.97 5.26
N ILE A 63 0.72 -0.64 5.24
CA ILE A 63 1.89 0.23 5.39
C ILE A 63 1.56 1.29 6.45
N GLU A 64 2.59 1.91 6.98
CA GLU A 64 2.46 3.01 7.94
C GLU A 64 3.52 4.09 7.68
N LEU A 65 3.14 5.36 7.88
CA LEU A 65 4.06 6.48 7.81
C LEU A 65 4.65 6.76 9.19
N VAL A 66 5.97 6.53 9.34
CA VAL A 66 6.70 6.88 10.57
C VAL A 66 7.71 7.98 10.23
N GLY A 67 7.42 9.20 10.73
CA GLY A 67 8.20 10.38 10.37
C GLY A 67 7.96 10.77 8.90
N GLN A 68 9.01 10.66 8.08
CA GLN A 68 8.95 10.95 6.63
C GLN A 68 9.13 9.70 5.77
N HIS A 69 9.05 8.51 6.36
CA HIS A 69 9.32 7.24 5.69
C HIS A 69 8.15 6.27 5.86
N TRP A 70 7.82 5.59 4.76
CA TRP A 70 6.87 4.49 4.76
C TRP A 70 7.55 3.21 5.22
N PHE A 71 6.85 2.45 6.06
CA PHE A 71 7.26 1.13 6.54
C PHE A 71 6.15 0.13 6.24
N ILE A 72 6.55 -1.11 5.96
CA ILE A 72 5.61 -2.22 5.80
C ILE A 72 5.25 -2.79 7.16
N THR A 73 3.97 -3.00 7.42
CA THR A 73 3.49 -3.60 8.68
C THR A 73 3.58 -5.13 8.63
N PHE A 74 3.22 -5.81 9.72
CA PHE A 74 3.09 -7.27 9.72
C PHE A 74 2.06 -7.75 8.68
N ASP A 75 0.88 -7.12 8.64
CA ASP A 75 -0.18 -7.46 7.70
C ASP A 75 0.23 -7.15 6.26
N GLY A 76 1.00 -6.08 6.04
CA GLY A 76 1.58 -5.76 4.73
C GLY A 76 2.55 -6.83 4.23
N LYS A 77 3.37 -7.40 5.13
CA LYS A 77 4.26 -8.51 4.80
C LYS A 77 3.49 -9.79 4.46
N ASP A 78 2.42 -10.10 5.20
CA ASP A 78 1.53 -11.22 4.85
C ASP A 78 0.92 -11.02 3.45
N LEU A 79 0.40 -9.83 3.17
CA LEU A 79 -0.13 -9.47 1.87
C LEU A 79 0.93 -9.64 0.76
N LEU A 80 2.13 -9.12 0.95
CA LEU A 80 3.24 -9.25 0.00
C LEU A 80 3.55 -10.71 -0.33
N ASN A 81 3.62 -11.57 0.68
CA ASN A 81 3.85 -13.00 0.50
C ASN A 81 2.71 -13.68 -0.27
N ARG A 82 1.45 -13.28 -0.03
CA ARG A 82 0.27 -13.82 -0.71
C ARG A 82 0.16 -13.37 -2.17
N LEU A 83 0.75 -12.22 -2.53
CA LEU A 83 0.90 -11.77 -3.91
C LEU A 83 2.08 -12.46 -4.65
N GLY A 84 2.89 -13.24 -3.93
CA GLY A 84 4.00 -14.03 -4.45
C GLY A 84 3.64 -15.44 -4.93
N VAL A 85 2.43 -15.92 -4.60
CA VAL A 85 1.87 -17.22 -4.94
C VAL A 85 0.87 -17.08 -6.09
#